data_AF-A0A2M7N5N5-F1
#
_entry.id   AF-A0A2M7N5N5-F1
#
_cell.length_a   1.000
_cell.length_b   1.000
_cell.length_c   1.000
_cell.angle_alpha   90.00
_cell.angle_beta   90.00
_cell.angle_gamma   90.00
#
_symmetry.space_group_name_H-M   'P 1'
#
loop_
_entity.id
_entity.type
_entity.pdbx_description
1 polymer ?
#
loop_
_entity_poly.entity_id
_entity_poly.type
_entity_poly.pdbx_seq_one_letter_code
_entity_poly.pdbx_strand_id
1 'polypeptide(L)' 'ILNLQQPIPHDRACGGTPISGLILAAKHHHLTPQLLDFCNSGDTAGTHDQVVGYAAFAFTEGEQP' A
#
# COMPACT_ATOMS: atom_id res chain seq x y z
N ILE A 1 -0.95 -1.39 4.80
CA ILE A 1 -0.02 -0.28 4.47
C ILE A 1 -0.30 0.94 5.35
N LEU A 2 -1.51 1.53 5.32
CA LEU A 2 -1.86 2.72 6.13
C LEU A 2 -1.60 2.58 7.64
N ASN A 3 -1.84 1.39 8.21
CA ASN A 3 -1.55 1.11 9.62
C ASN A 3 -0.11 0.67 9.89
N LEU A 4 0.80 0.79 8.90
CA LEU A 4 2.19 0.31 8.98
C LEU A 4 2.32 -1.15 9.46
N GLN A 5 1.39 -2.02 9.05
CA GLN A 5 1.41 -3.44 9.41
C GLN A 5 2.18 -4.28 8.38
N GLN A 6 3.04 -5.16 8.89
CA GLN A 6 3.83 -6.12 8.13
C GLN A 6 3.87 -7.46 8.91
N PRO A 7 4.05 -8.62 8.25
CA PRO A 7 4.37 -8.78 6.83
C PRO A 7 3.16 -8.61 5.91
N ILE A 8 3.40 -8.21 4.66
CA ILE A 8 2.42 -8.29 3.58
C ILE A 8 2.61 -9.65 2.89
N PRO A 9 1.61 -10.55 2.93
CA PRO A 9 1.69 -11.86 2.29
C PRO A 9 1.91 -11.76 0.77
N HIS A 10 2.66 -12.71 0.21
CA HIS A 10 2.98 -12.76 -1.23
C HIS A 10 1.76 -12.99 -2.12
N ASP A 11 0.71 -13.62 -1.61
CA ASP A 11 -0.56 -13.86 -2.32
C ASP A 11 -1.46 -12.61 -2.37
N ARG A 12 -1.15 -11.58 -1.58
CA ARG A 12 -1.89 -10.30 -1.55
C ARG A 12 -1.29 -9.24 -2.45
N ALA A 13 0.02 -9.31 -2.73
CA ALA A 13 0.71 -8.40 -3.62
C ALA A 13 1.99 -9.05 -4.17
N CYS A 14 2.22 -8.94 -5.48
CA CYS A 14 3.46 -9.39 -6.12
C CYS A 14 4.73 -8.75 -5.52
N GLY A 15 4.60 -7.57 -4.91
CA GLY A 15 5.65 -6.86 -4.18
C GLY A 15 5.58 -6.96 -2.65
N GLY A 16 4.97 -7.99 -2.07
CA GLY A 16 4.76 -8.10 -0.61
C GLY A 16 6.04 -7.93 0.24
N THR A 17 7.16 -8.54 -0.17
CA THR A 17 8.46 -8.38 0.52
C THR A 17 8.99 -6.96 0.49
N PRO A 18 9.19 -6.30 -0.68
CA PRO A 18 9.66 -4.92 -0.69
C PRO A 18 8.72 -3.95 0.01
N ILE A 19 7.39 -4.14 -0.06
CA ILE A 19 6.42 -3.33 0.70
C ILE A 19 6.62 -3.51 2.21
N SER A 20 6.87 -4.72 2.69
CA SER A 20 7.14 -4.98 4.11
C SER A 20 8.44 -4.30 4.57
N GLY A 21 9.47 -4.31 3.72
CA GLY A 21 10.72 -3.57 3.96
C GLY A 21 10.52 -2.06 4.00
N LEU A 22 9.72 -1.50 3.09
CA LEU A 22 9.33 -0.09 3.11
C LEU A 22 8.60 0.28 4.40
N ILE A 23 7.68 -0.56 4.89
CA ILE A 23 6.95 -0.33 6.15
C ILE A 23 7.91 -0.34 7.35
N LEU A 24 8.91 -1.23 7.37
CA LEU A 24 9.92 -1.25 8.42
C LEU A 24 10.76 0.04 8.41
N ALA A 25 11.22 0.48 7.24
CA ALA A 25 11.95 1.73 7.08
C ALA A 25 11.09 2.94 7.50
N ALA A 26 9.83 2.99 7.07
CA ALA A 26 8.89 4.05 7.42
C ALA A 26 8.73 4.20 8.95
N LYS A 27 8.58 3.09 9.67
CA LYS A 27 8.55 3.12 11.15
C LYS A 27 9.84 3.66 11.75
N HIS A 28 10.98 3.20 11.27
CA HIS A 28 12.30 3.64 11.77
C HIS A 28 12.53 5.15 11.55
N HIS A 29 12.03 5.67 10.43
CA HIS A 29 12.16 7.08 10.06
C HIS A 29 10.96 7.95 10.48
N HIS A 30 10.02 7.42 11.28
CA HIS A 30 8.82 8.12 11.73
C HIS A 30 7.98 8.72 10.58
N LEU A 31 7.93 8.04 9.44
CA LEU A 31 7.15 8.46 8.27
C LEU A 31 5.70 7.99 8.40
N THR A 32 4.78 8.85 7.98
CA THR A 32 3.35 8.59 7.96
C THR A 32 2.90 8.24 6.53
N PRO A 33 2.21 7.12 6.31
CA PRO A 33 1.67 6.78 5.00
C PRO A 33 0.38 7.54 4.70
N GLN A 34 0.25 8.04 3.48
CA GLN A 34 -0.98 8.60 2.91
C GLN A 34 -1.35 7.83 1.65
N LEU A 35 -2.63 7.45 1.51
CA LEU A 35 -3.16 6.93 0.25
C LEU A 35 -3.38 8.10 -0.71
N LEU A 36 -2.72 8.06 -1.87
CA LEU A 36 -2.87 9.08 -2.90
C LEU A 36 -4.01 8.72 -3.86
N ASP A 37 -4.03 7.45 -4.27
CA ASP A 37 -5.02 6.94 -5.21
C ASP A 37 -5.14 5.43 -5.09
N PHE A 38 -6.28 4.88 -5.49
CA PHE A 38 -6.48 3.44 -5.66
C PHE A 38 -7.52 3.18 -6.76
N CYS A 39 -7.28 2.10 -7.50
CA CYS A 39 -8.19 1.64 -8.55
C CYS A 39 -8.06 0.13 -8.71
N ASN A 40 -8.90 -0.47 -9.55
CA ASN A 40 -8.77 -1.88 -9.90
C ASN A 40 -9.03 -2.10 -11.40
N SER A 41 -8.57 -3.25 -11.92
CA SER A 41 -8.70 -3.59 -13.35
C SER A 41 -10.14 -3.76 -13.85
N GLY A 42 -11.14 -3.79 -12.96
CA GLY A 42 -12.57 -3.89 -13.28
C GLY A 42 -13.29 -2.55 -13.46
N ASP A 43 -12.64 -1.42 -13.16
CA ASP A 43 -13.27 -0.07 -13.16
C ASP A 43 -13.76 0.39 -14.57
N THR A 44 -13.54 -0.40 -15.62
CA THR A 44 -13.87 -0.09 -17.03
C THR A 44 -14.93 -0.99 -17.69
N ALA A 45 -15.81 -1.65 -16.91
CA ALA A 45 -16.93 -2.49 -17.37
C ALA A 45 -16.64 -3.99 -17.56
N GLY A 46 -15.81 -4.58 -16.69
CA GLY A 46 -15.59 -6.04 -16.59
C GLY A 46 -16.30 -6.67 -15.38
N THR A 47 -16.54 -7.99 -15.43
CA THR A 47 -17.00 -8.77 -14.27
C THR A 47 -16.01 -8.68 -13.11
N HIS A 48 -16.47 -8.27 -11.91
CA HIS A 48 -15.62 -8.05 -10.72
C HIS A 48 -15.12 -9.34 -10.06
N ASP A 49 -15.31 -10.51 -10.68
CA ASP A 49 -15.02 -11.80 -10.04
C ASP A 49 -13.52 -12.05 -9.84
N GLN A 50 -12.67 -11.43 -10.68
CA GLN A 50 -11.21 -11.46 -10.57
C GLN A 50 -10.60 -10.15 -11.07
N VAL A 51 -10.30 -9.23 -10.15
CA VAL A 51 -9.66 -7.95 -10.47
C VAL A 51 -8.30 -7.81 -9.78
N VAL A 52 -7.41 -7.05 -10.40
CA VAL A 52 -6.14 -6.64 -9.79
C VAL A 52 -6.32 -5.25 -9.22
N GLY A 53 -5.99 -5.08 -7.94
CA GLY A 53 -5.98 -3.77 -7.28
C GLY A 53 -4.65 -3.04 -7.47
N TYR A 54 -4.72 -1.73 -7.63
CA TYR A 54 -3.60 -0.81 -7.69
C TYR A 54 -3.80 0.26 -6.61
N ALA A 55 -2.70 0.68 -5.97
CA ALA A 55 -2.74 1.76 -5.00
C ALA A 55 -1.40 2.52 -5.01
N ALA A 56 -1.49 3.84 -4.88
CA ALA A 56 -0.35 4.74 -4.76
C ALA A 56 -0.31 5.33 -3.35
N PHE A 57 0.88 5.35 -2.74
CA PHE A 57 1.08 5.86 -1.39
C PHE A 57 2.22 6.89 -1.36
N ALA A 58 2.04 7.95 -0.57
CA ALA A 58 3.14 8.81 -0.13
C ALA A 58 3.53 8.43 1.30
N PHE A 59 4.83 8.51 1.61
CA PHE A 59 5.34 8.44 2.97
C PHE A 59 6.09 9.74 3.24
N THR A 60 5.58 10.55 4.15
CA THR A 60 6.17 11.85 4.50
C THR A 60 6.41 11.90 5.99
N GLU A 61 7.26 12.82 6.43
CA GLU A 61 7.26 13.22 7.84
C GLU A 61 5.83 13.64 8.20
N GLY A 62 5.32 13.18 9.34
CA GLY A 62 3.99 13.59 9.77
C GLY A 62 3.98 15.10 10.02
N GLU A 63 2.90 15.80 9.65
CA GLU A 63 2.58 17.04 10.35
C GLU A 63 2.37 16.66 11.82
N GLN A 64 3.34 16.98 12.67
CA GLN A 64 3.16 16.88 14.11
C GLN A 64 1.96 17.77 14.48
N PRO A 65 0.93 17.24 15.16
CA PRO A 65 -0.02 18.11 15.85
C PRO A 65 0.69 18.89 16.97
#